data_AF-A0A350UW12-F1
#
_entry.id   AF-A0A350UW12-F1
#
_cell.length_a   1.000
_cell.length_b   1.000
_cell.length_c   1.000
_cell.angle_alpha   90.00
_cell.angle_beta   90.00
_cell.angle_gamma   90.00
#
_symmetry.space_group_name_H-M   'P 1'
#
loop_
_entity.id
_entity.type
_entity.pdbx_description
1 polymer ?
#
loop_
_entity_poly.entity_id
_entity_poly.type
_entity_poly.pdbx_seq_one_letter_code
_entity_poly.pdbx_strand_id
1 'polypeptide(L)'
;METPTPKQKFFIGHQIQHKLFNYYGVIIAVDLYFKNDDQWYQMMTRSRPPKDKPWYHVQQMDGTRTYVAERNLEHDHTKNN
;
A
#
# COMPACT_ATOMS: atom_id res chain seq x y z
N MET A 1 -24.43 -10.04 12.89
CA MET A 1 -23.19 -10.70 12.43
C MET A 1 -22.19 -9.60 12.18
N GLU A 2 -21.16 -9.46 13.02
CA GLU A 2 -20.12 -8.46 12.85
C GLU A 2 -19.15 -8.96 11.79
N THR A 3 -19.10 -8.31 10.63
CA THR A 3 -18.10 -8.60 9.60
C THR A 3 -16.71 -8.27 10.17
N PRO A 4 -15.72 -9.17 10.07
CA PRO A 4 -14.37 -8.88 10.55
C PRO A 4 -13.75 -7.75 9.74
N THR A 5 -13.47 -6.63 10.40
CA THR A 5 -12.77 -5.49 9.80
C THR A 5 -11.34 -5.89 9.42
N PRO A 6 -10.87 -5.57 8.20
CA PRO A 6 -9.49 -5.83 7.80
C PRO A 6 -8.53 -5.09 8.73
N LYS A 7 -7.64 -5.83 9.40
CA LYS A 7 -6.57 -5.26 10.21
C LYS A 7 -5.44 -4.78 9.30
N GLN A 8 -5.10 -3.50 9.39
CA GLN A 8 -4.02 -2.85 8.65
C GLN A 8 -2.70 -2.99 9.41
N LYS A 9 -1.60 -3.10 8.66
CA LYS A 9 -0.24 -3.24 9.18
C LYS A 9 0.53 -1.93 9.24
N PHE A 10 0.17 -0.96 8.41
CA PHE A 10 0.88 0.32 8.31
C PHE A 10 -0.07 1.48 8.61
N PHE A 11 0.50 2.58 9.13
CA PHE A 11 -0.22 3.79 9.46
C PHE A 11 0.35 4.98 8.70
N ILE A 12 -0.42 6.07 8.62
CA ILE A 12 0.03 7.34 8.02
C ILE A 12 1.33 7.77 8.70
N GLY A 13 2.31 8.20 7.91
CA GLY A 13 3.65 8.58 8.37
C GLY A 13 4.66 7.44 8.41
N HIS A 14 4.25 6.17 8.27
CA HIS A 14 5.21 5.06 8.19
C HIS A 14 6.02 5.14 6.89
N GLN A 15 7.34 4.99 7.02
CA GLN A 15 8.25 4.76 5.91
C GLN A 15 8.21 3.29 5.51
N ILE A 16 8.05 3.04 4.21
CA ILE A 16 7.93 1.71 3.65
C ILE A 16 8.87 1.52 2.46
N GLN A 17 9.09 0.26 2.12
CA GLN A 17 9.70 -0.18 0.88
C GLN A 17 8.70 -1.02 0.07
N HIS A 18 8.63 -0.79 -1.23
CA HIS A 18 7.79 -1.58 -2.13
C HIS A 18 8.54 -2.83 -2.60
N LYS A 19 8.10 -4.02 -2.20
CA LYS A 19 8.81 -5.30 -2.40
C LYS A 19 9.13 -5.66 -3.85
N LEU A 20 8.23 -5.33 -4.80
CA LEU A 20 8.42 -5.71 -6.21
C LEU A 20 9.17 -4.68 -7.06
N PHE A 21 9.13 -3.40 -6.66
CA PHE A 21 9.65 -2.29 -7.46
C PHE A 21 10.80 -1.56 -6.75
N ASN A 22 11.10 -1.98 -5.51
CA ASN A 22 12.24 -1.54 -4.72
C ASN A 22 12.35 -0.02 -4.54
N TYR A 23 11.21 0.69 -4.48
CA TYR A 23 11.16 2.11 -4.16
C TYR A 23 10.74 2.33 -2.71
N TYR A 24 11.10 3.50 -2.18
CA TYR A 24 10.77 3.93 -0.83
C TYR A 24 9.71 5.03 -0.87
N GLY A 25 8.94 5.14 0.21
CA GLY A 25 7.98 6.22 0.36
C GLY A 25 7.35 6.24 1.74
N VAL A 26 6.49 7.23 1.94
CA VAL A 26 5.73 7.41 3.17
C VAL A 26 4.24 7.18 2.91
N ILE A 27 3.57 6.50 3.85
CA ILE A 27 2.12 6.31 3.81
C ILE A 27 1.44 7.66 4.09
N ILE A 28 0.60 8.12 3.17
CA ILE A 28 -0.15 9.38 3.32
C ILE A 28 -1.66 9.17 3.52
N ALA A 29 -2.19 8.01 3.14
CA ALA A 29 -3.58 7.62 3.41
C ALA A 29 -3.73 6.09 3.37
N VAL A 30 -4.80 5.59 4.03
CA VAL A 30 -5.10 4.16 4.16
C VAL A 30 -6.58 3.92 3.82
N ASP A 31 -6.83 2.97 2.94
CA ASP A 31 -8.15 2.42 2.66
C ASP A 31 -8.21 0.97 3.13
N LEU A 32 -9.23 0.58 3.89
CA LEU A 32 -9.36 -0.82 4.38
C LEU A 32 -9.62 -1.83 3.27
N TYR A 33 -10.09 -1.31 2.14
CA TYR A 33 -10.49 -2.04 0.95
C TYR A 33 -10.04 -1.25 -0.28
N PHE A 34 -9.91 -1.94 -1.40
CA PHE A 34 -9.66 -1.27 -2.68
C PHE A 34 -10.79 -0.30 -3.02
N LYS A 35 -10.45 0.95 -3.34
CA LYS A 35 -11.41 2.01 -3.68
C LYS A 35 -11.27 2.60 -5.08
N ASN A 36 -10.29 2.13 -5.86
CA ASN A 36 -10.13 2.61 -7.23
C ASN A 36 -11.03 1.81 -8.19
N ASP A 37 -11.05 2.17 -9.47
CA ASP A 37 -11.90 1.51 -10.45
C ASP A 37 -11.31 0.17 -10.96
N ASP A 38 -12.16 -0.65 -11.57
CA ASP A 38 -11.79 -1.97 -12.08
C ASP A 38 -10.84 -1.91 -13.28
N GLN A 39 -10.90 -0.86 -14.10
CA GLN A 39 -10.01 -0.69 -15.24
C GLN A 39 -8.59 -0.40 -14.75
N TRP A 40 -8.44 0.52 -13.79
CA TRP A 40 -7.18 0.77 -13.11
C TRP A 40 -6.64 -0.51 -12.47
N TYR A 41 -7.49 -1.28 -11.79
CA TYR A 41 -7.08 -2.54 -11.19
C TYR A 41 -6.49 -3.50 -12.22
N GLN A 42 -7.15 -3.68 -13.36
CA GLN A 42 -6.68 -4.57 -14.42
C GLN A 42 -5.36 -4.10 -15.04
N MET A 43 -5.18 -2.79 -15.20
CA MET A 43 -3.98 -2.20 -15.84
C MET A 43 -2.77 -2.17 -14.91
N MET A 44 -2.96 -1.76 -13.66
CA MET A 44 -1.86 -1.45 -12.74
C MET A 44 -1.47 -2.61 -11.83
N THR A 45 -2.35 -3.58 -11.61
CA THR A 45 -2.13 -4.62 -10.59
C THR A 45 -1.66 -5.94 -11.19
N ARG A 46 -0.38 -6.00 -11.57
CA ARG A 46 0.21 -7.20 -12.22
C ARG A 46 -0.02 -8.50 -11.43
N SER A 47 0.02 -8.43 -10.10
CA SER A 47 -0.16 -9.60 -9.22
C SER A 47 -1.62 -9.82 -8.80
N ARG A 48 -2.57 -8.95 -9.20
CA ARG A 48 -3.99 -8.97 -8.79
C ARG A 48 -4.21 -9.15 -7.27
N PRO A 49 -3.88 -8.13 -6.45
CA PRO A 49 -4.03 -8.21 -5.00
C PRO A 49 -5.50 -8.27 -4.56
N PRO A 50 -5.79 -8.92 -3.43
CA PRO A 50 -7.14 -8.94 -2.88
C PRO A 50 -7.70 -7.53 -2.67
N LYS A 51 -8.93 -7.30 -3.13
CA LYS A 51 -9.64 -6.02 -2.98
C LYS A 51 -10.25 -5.86 -1.58
N ASP A 52 -10.44 -6.97 -0.87
CA ASP A 52 -10.99 -7.06 0.48
C ASP A 52 -9.94 -6.84 1.60
N LYS A 53 -8.74 -6.37 1.22
CA LYS A 53 -7.61 -6.09 2.13
C LYS A 53 -7.20 -4.63 2.05
N PRO A 54 -6.40 -4.13 3.01
CA PRO A 54 -5.97 -2.73 3.00
C PRO A 54 -5.11 -2.35 1.80
N TRP A 55 -5.36 -1.15 1.29
CA TRP A 55 -4.60 -0.46 0.24
C TRP A 55 -4.12 0.89 0.76
N TYR A 56 -2.99 1.33 0.25
CA TYR A 56 -2.25 2.47 0.78
C TYR A 56 -1.91 3.45 -0.33
N HIS A 57 -2.04 4.73 0.00
CA HIS A 57 -1.49 5.81 -0.81
C HIS A 57 -0.09 6.10 -0.29
N VAL A 58 0.91 5.90 -1.15
CA VAL A 58 2.33 6.09 -0.83
C VAL A 58 2.86 7.28 -1.62
N GLN A 59 3.50 8.20 -0.91
CA GLN A 59 4.22 9.34 -1.48
C GLN A 59 5.72 9.02 -1.53
N GLN A 60 6.29 9.01 -2.72
CA GLN A 60 7.73 8.87 -2.94
C GLN A 60 8.44 10.23 -2.78
N MET A 61 9.77 10.20 -2.66
CA MET A 61 10.62 11.38 -2.41
C MET A 61 10.56 12.42 -3.54
N ASP A 62 10.35 11.97 -4.78
CA ASP A 62 10.25 12.82 -5.98
C ASP A 62 8.87 13.51 -6.13
N GLY A 63 7.92 13.26 -5.22
CA GLY A 63 6.56 13.76 -5.35
C GLY A 63 5.61 12.80 -6.06
N THR A 64 6.06 11.64 -6.55
CA THR A 64 5.21 10.63 -7.17
C THR A 64 4.30 9.94 -6.15
N ARG A 65 3.00 9.83 -6.47
CA ARG A 65 2.01 9.11 -5.66
C ARG A 65 1.67 7.76 -6.27
N THR A 66 1.59 6.73 -5.43
CA THR A 66 1.26 5.37 -5.84
C THR A 66 0.17 4.78 -4.96
N TYR A 67 -0.64 3.88 -5.52
CA TYR A 67 -1.69 3.18 -4.80
C TYR A 67 -1.36 1.69 -4.74
N VAL A 68 -1.14 1.18 -3.54
CA VAL A 68 -0.42 -0.09 -3.33
C VAL A 68 -1.16 -0.99 -2.34
N ALA A 69 -1.30 -2.27 -2.68
CA ALA A 69 -1.85 -3.25 -1.76
C ALA A 69 -0.88 -3.57 -0.61
N GLU A 70 -1.40 -3.80 0.61
CA GLU A 70 -0.60 -4.08 1.81
C GLU A 70 0.49 -5.14 1.58
N ARG A 71 0.13 -6.21 0.86
CA ARG A 71 1.02 -7.34 0.63
C ARG A 71 2.26 -7.01 -0.19
N ASN A 72 2.34 -5.82 -0.80
CA ASN A 72 3.49 -5.37 -1.56
C ASN A 72 4.40 -4.44 -0.76
N LEU A 73 4.04 -4.13 0.49
CA LEU A 73 4.80 -3.24 1.36
C LEU A 73 5.55 -4.03 2.44
N GLU A 74 6.66 -3.46 2.88
CA GLU A 74 7.39 -3.82 4.09
C GLU A 74 7.89 -2.55 4.80
N HIS A 75 8.20 -2.66 6.09
CA HIS A 75 8.79 -1.52 6.82
C HIS A 75 10.16 -1.24 6.24
N ASP A 76 10.53 0.04 6.13
CA ASP A 76 11.90 0.38 5.79
C ASP A 76 12.85 -0.23 6.83
N HIS A 77 13.79 -1.06 6.36
CA HIS A 77 14.77 -1.76 7.18
C HIS A 77 16.06 -0.98 7.35
N THR A 78 16.05 0.35 7.17
CA THR A 78 17.17 1.21 7.54
C THR A 78 17.47 1.04 9.04
N LYS A 79 18.40 0.11 9.32
CA LYS A 79 19.02 -0.04 10.63
C LYS A 79 19.64 1.29 10.97
N ASN A 80 19.08 1.98 11.96
CA ASN A 80 19.71 3.13 12.57
C ASN A 80 20.97 2.61 13.28
N ASN A 81 22.11 2.72 12.60
CA ASN A 81 23.42 2.30 13.05
C ASN A 81 24.11 3.47 13.74
#